data_AF-A3Y544-F1
#
_entry.id   AF-A3Y544-F1
#
_cell.length_a   1.000
_cell.length_b   1.000
_cell.length_c   1.000
_cell.angle_alpha   90.00
_cell.angle_beta   90.00
_cell.angle_gamma   90.00
#
_symmetry.space_group_name_H-M   'P 1'
#
loop_
_entity.id
_entity.type
_entity.pdbx_description
1 polymer ?
#
loop_
_entity_poly.entity_id
_entity_poly.type
_entity_poly.pdbx_seq_one_letter_code
_entity_poly.pdbx_strand_id
1 'polypeptide(L)'
;MTDMTNLTAESASQDKQQKIQVRVNRENMTTTYTNAIQPIPSADEVMLDFGLNHEVPKMGKQEEGSPREFALDINQRIIMNYATAKKLALMLTQVVKGYEKDFGDIQLNPEQRRVNSAEDTNL
;
A
#
# COMPACT_ATOMS: atom_id res chain seq x y z
N MET A 1 -3.87 -54.22 37.21
CA MET A 1 -2.60 -53.48 37.11
C MET A 1 -1.96 -53.94 35.81
N THR A 2 -2.00 -53.21 34.70
CA THR A 2 -2.22 -51.77 34.48
C THR A 2 -2.55 -51.61 32.98
N ASP A 3 -3.49 -50.70 32.69
CA ASP A 3 -3.65 -49.76 31.56
C ASP A 3 -2.68 -49.86 30.35
N MET A 4 -2.99 -49.48 29.11
CA MET A 4 -4.01 -48.58 28.56
C MET A 4 -3.98 -48.73 27.03
N THR A 5 -5.15 -48.61 26.42
CA THR A 5 -5.43 -47.98 25.11
C THR A 5 -4.27 -47.32 24.35
N ASN A 6 -4.19 -47.57 23.03
CA ASN A 6 -4.32 -46.46 22.08
C ASN A 6 -4.88 -46.90 20.71
N LEU A 7 -6.14 -46.51 20.46
CA LEU A 7 -6.78 -46.49 19.16
C LEU A 7 -6.05 -45.46 18.29
N THR A 8 -5.48 -45.87 17.16
CA THR A 8 -5.13 -44.97 16.07
C THR A 8 -5.91 -45.39 14.84
N ALA A 9 -7.19 -44.99 14.80
CA ALA A 9 -7.92 -44.85 13.56
C ALA A 9 -7.71 -43.42 13.08
N GLU A 10 -6.77 -43.24 12.16
CA GLU A 10 -6.50 -42.01 11.44
C GLU A 10 -7.78 -41.51 10.77
N SER A 11 -8.38 -40.46 11.33
CA SER A 11 -9.37 -39.66 10.61
C SER A 11 -8.61 -38.55 9.90
N ALA A 12 -8.13 -38.86 8.71
CA ALA A 12 -7.63 -37.89 7.75
C ALA A 12 -8.80 -37.06 7.23
N SER A 13 -9.10 -35.95 7.89
CA SER A 13 -9.98 -34.91 7.35
C SER A 13 -9.22 -34.12 6.29
N GLN A 14 -9.20 -34.62 5.06
CA GLN A 14 -8.80 -33.84 3.90
C GLN A 14 -9.87 -32.78 3.63
N ASP A 15 -9.69 -31.59 4.19
CA ASP A 15 -10.40 -30.39 3.71
C ASP A 15 -9.98 -30.12 2.27
N LYS A 16 -10.85 -30.49 1.33
CA LYS A 16 -10.77 -30.11 -0.08
C LYS A 16 -10.99 -28.60 -0.18
N GLN A 17 -9.93 -27.82 0.04
CA GLN A 17 -9.91 -26.41 -0.33
C GLN A 17 -10.13 -26.31 -1.84
N GLN A 18 -11.34 -25.92 -2.24
CA GLN A 18 -11.66 -25.58 -3.62
C GLN A 18 -10.74 -24.45 -4.06
N LYS A 19 -9.83 -24.74 -4.99
CA LYS A 19 -8.95 -23.73 -5.59
C LYS A 19 -9.81 -22.83 -6.50
N ILE A 20 -10.15 -21.64 -6.03
CA ILE A 20 -10.84 -20.63 -6.84
C ILE A 20 -9.86 -20.12 -7.91
N GLN A 21 -10.19 -20.31 -9.19
CA GLN A 21 -9.44 -19.73 -10.30
C GLN A 21 -10.03 -18.36 -10.66
N VAL A 22 -9.29 -17.29 -10.42
CA VAL A 22 -9.68 -15.93 -10.80
C VAL A 22 -9.17 -15.64 -12.21
N ARG A 23 -10.08 -15.38 -13.16
CA ARG A 23 -9.72 -14.85 -14.48
C ARG A 23 -9.72 -13.33 -14.42
N VAL A 24 -8.62 -12.70 -14.81
CA VAL A 24 -8.48 -11.24 -14.79
C VAL A 24 -8.50 -10.69 -16.21
N ASN A 25 -9.50 -9.89 -16.55
CA ASN A 25 -9.55 -9.12 -17.80
C ASN A 25 -8.96 -7.71 -17.56
N ARG A 26 -8.14 -7.23 -18.49
CA ARG A 26 -7.50 -5.90 -18.45
C ARG A 26 -7.69 -5.09 -19.73
N GLU A 27 -8.57 -5.51 -20.64
CA GLU A 27 -8.74 -4.91 -21.96
C GLU A 27 -9.02 -3.39 -21.91
N ASN A 28 -9.81 -2.93 -20.92
CA ASN A 28 -10.16 -1.51 -20.74
C ASN A 28 -9.47 -0.87 -19.54
N MET A 29 -8.31 -1.37 -19.13
CA MET A 29 -7.60 -0.86 -17.96
C MET A 29 -6.94 0.49 -18.25
N THR A 30 -7.28 1.51 -17.46
CA THR A 30 -6.58 2.81 -17.47
C THR A 30 -5.40 2.75 -16.50
N THR A 31 -4.23 3.21 -16.94
CA THR A 31 -3.05 3.38 -16.09
C THR A 31 -2.85 4.86 -15.79
N THR A 32 -2.70 5.19 -14.50
CA THR A 32 -2.39 6.55 -14.05
C THR A 32 -1.21 6.49 -13.09
N TYR A 33 -0.26 7.42 -13.24
CA TYR A 33 0.80 7.63 -12.26
C TYR A 33 0.27 8.51 -11.11
N THR A 34 0.68 8.17 -9.90
CA THR A 34 0.32 8.88 -8.68
C THR A 34 1.48 8.84 -7.69
N ASN A 35 1.70 9.95 -7.00
CA ASN A 35 2.63 10.03 -5.87
C ASN A 35 1.96 10.60 -4.61
N ALA A 36 0.65 10.85 -4.67
CA ALA A 36 -0.15 11.41 -3.59
C ALA A 36 -1.51 10.71 -3.52
N ILE A 37 -1.91 10.35 -2.30
CA ILE A 37 -3.12 9.59 -2.03
C ILE A 37 -3.87 10.25 -0.87
N GLN A 38 -5.18 10.47 -1.04
CA GLN A 38 -6.06 10.96 0.02
C GLN A 38 -7.25 10.01 0.22
N PRO A 39 -7.26 9.22 1.30
CA PRO A 39 -8.44 8.43 1.66
C PRO A 39 -9.49 9.32 2.33
N ILE A 40 -10.74 9.22 1.88
CA ILE A 40 -11.89 9.95 2.42
C ILE A 40 -12.92 8.91 2.89
N PRO A 41 -13.12 8.76 4.22
CA PRO A 41 -14.16 7.88 4.74
C PRO A 41 -15.55 8.50 4.58
N SER A 42 -16.54 7.66 4.30
CA SER A 42 -17.96 7.99 4.39
C SER A 42 -18.69 6.93 5.21
N ALA A 43 -20.01 7.08 5.38
CA ALA A 43 -20.81 6.15 6.18
C ALA A 43 -20.72 4.69 5.69
N ASP A 44 -20.87 4.49 4.36
CA ASP A 44 -20.96 3.15 3.77
C ASP A 44 -19.77 2.79 2.87
N GLU A 45 -19.04 3.81 2.41
CA GLU A 45 -17.98 3.65 1.42
C GLU A 45 -16.72 4.43 1.80
N VAL A 46 -15.62 4.09 1.13
CA VAL A 46 -14.36 4.82 1.18
C VAL A 46 -14.07 5.32 -0.22
N MET A 47 -13.79 6.62 -0.34
CA MET A 47 -13.24 7.20 -1.56
C MET A 47 -11.72 7.25 -1.41
N LEU A 48 -11.01 6.91 -2.48
CA LEU A 48 -9.57 6.94 -2.57
C LEU A 48 -9.18 7.84 -3.74
N ASP A 49 -8.72 9.04 -3.39
CA ASP A 49 -8.28 10.03 -4.36
C ASP A 49 -6.79 9.85 -4.63
N PHE A 50 -6.45 9.86 -5.91
CA PHE A 50 -5.08 9.80 -6.40
C PHE A 50 -4.74 11.06 -7.16
N GLY A 51 -3.51 11.52 -6.96
CA GLY A 51 -3.04 12.74 -7.59
C GLY A 51 -1.52 12.85 -7.61
N LEU A 52 -1.10 14.07 -7.94
CA LEU A 52 0.30 14.47 -7.98
C LEU A 52 0.57 15.57 -6.96
N ASN A 53 1.55 15.32 -6.10
CA ASN A 53 2.19 16.34 -5.29
C ASN A 53 3.18 17.11 -6.17
N HIS A 54 2.95 18.41 -6.30
CA HIS A 54 3.87 19.35 -6.93
C HIS A 54 4.49 20.25 -5.84
N GLU A 55 5.82 20.27 -5.78
CA GLU A 55 6.52 21.33 -5.06
C GLU A 55 6.26 22.63 -5.82
N VAL A 56 5.54 23.58 -5.21
CA VAL A 56 5.28 24.87 -5.84
C VAL A 56 6.60 25.64 -5.85
N PRO A 57 7.17 25.98 -7.02
CA PRO A 57 8.38 26.78 -7.08
C PRO A 57 8.09 28.15 -6.50
N LYS A 58 8.69 28.49 -5.35
CA LYS A 58 8.48 29.80 -4.73
C LYS A 58 9.15 30.88 -5.60
N MET A 59 8.36 31.80 -6.15
CA MET A 59 8.85 32.99 -6.84
C MET A 59 9.09 34.11 -5.82
N GLY A 60 10.29 34.20 -5.22
CA GLY A 60 10.66 35.28 -4.29
C GLY A 60 11.68 34.91 -3.21
N LYS A 61 12.21 35.93 -2.50
CA LYS A 61 13.10 35.74 -1.34
C LYS A 61 12.27 35.24 -0.15
N GLN A 62 12.51 34.00 0.30
CA GLN A 62 11.87 33.48 1.51
C GLN A 62 12.41 34.20 2.75
N GLU A 63 11.50 34.57 3.64
CA GLU A 63 11.83 34.71 5.06
C GLU A 63 12.08 33.31 5.65
N GLU A 64 13.16 33.20 6.41
CA GLU A 64 13.58 31.97 7.08
C GLU A 64 12.48 31.52 8.05
N GLY A 65 11.90 30.34 7.84
CA GLY A 65 10.80 29.79 8.65
C GLY A 65 9.41 29.78 8.01
N SER A 66 9.25 30.27 6.77
CA SER A 66 7.95 30.19 6.09
C SER A 66 7.58 28.73 5.71
N PRO A 67 6.32 28.29 5.95
CA PRO A 67 5.87 26.95 5.56
C PRO A 67 6.13 26.63 4.08
N ARG A 68 6.45 25.38 3.78
CA ARG A 68 6.49 24.88 2.40
C ARG A 68 5.05 24.66 1.94
N GLU A 69 4.67 25.33 0.85
CA GLU A 69 3.37 25.10 0.20
C GLU A 69 3.50 23.95 -0.79
N PHE A 70 2.62 22.96 -0.67
CA PHE A 70 2.50 21.86 -1.62
C PHE A 70 1.13 21.97 -2.28
N ALA A 71 1.10 21.93 -3.61
CA ALA A 71 -0.14 21.80 -4.35
C ALA A 71 -0.38 20.32 -4.65
N LEU A 72 -1.60 19.86 -4.38
CA LEU A 72 -2.04 18.50 -4.65
C LEU A 72 -3.08 18.51 -5.77
N ASP A 73 -2.70 18.00 -6.94
CA ASP A 73 -3.59 17.87 -8.08
C ASP A 73 -4.21 16.47 -8.10
N ILE A 74 -5.49 16.36 -7.71
CA ILE A 74 -6.25 15.11 -7.75
C ILE A 74 -6.85 14.89 -9.14
N ASN A 75 -6.59 13.73 -9.74
CA ASN A 75 -7.05 13.42 -11.10
C ASN A 75 -7.81 12.10 -11.22
N GLN A 76 -7.79 11.23 -10.21
CA GLN A 76 -8.51 9.95 -10.21
C GLN A 76 -9.16 9.70 -8.84
N ARG A 77 -10.36 9.13 -8.85
CA ARG A 77 -11.08 8.69 -7.64
C ARG A 77 -11.55 7.26 -7.82
N ILE A 78 -11.27 6.42 -6.83
CA ILE A 78 -11.83 5.08 -6.71
C ILE A 78 -12.76 5.07 -5.51
N ILE A 79 -13.99 4.58 -5.67
CA ILE A 79 -14.95 4.42 -4.58
C ILE A 79 -15.14 2.92 -4.32
N MET A 80 -15.10 2.52 -3.06
CA MET A 80 -15.22 1.11 -2.67
C MET A 80 -15.94 0.96 -1.34
N ASN A 81 -16.60 -0.19 -1.15
CA ASN A 81 -17.07 -0.58 0.17
C ASN A 81 -15.90 -0.92 1.12
N TYR A 82 -16.18 -0.90 2.42
CA TYR A 82 -15.17 -1.18 3.45
C TYR A 82 -14.56 -2.59 3.38
N ALA A 83 -15.32 -3.61 2.94
CA ALA A 83 -14.81 -4.97 2.80
C ALA A 83 -13.69 -5.04 1.74
N THR A 84 -13.85 -4.31 0.64
CA THR A 84 -12.88 -4.22 -0.45
C THR A 84 -11.68 -3.36 -0.03
N ALA A 85 -11.93 -2.24 0.66
CA ALA A 85 -10.87 -1.40 1.23
C ALA A 85 -9.95 -2.18 2.19
N LYS A 86 -10.52 -3.02 3.06
CA LYS A 86 -9.74 -3.87 3.97
C LYS A 86 -8.87 -4.86 3.22
N LYS A 87 -9.40 -5.52 2.17
CA LYS A 87 -8.62 -6.44 1.33
C LYS A 87 -7.48 -5.71 0.64
N LEU A 88 -7.74 -4.52 0.07
CA LEU A 88 -6.73 -3.68 -0.56
C LEU A 88 -5.59 -3.35 0.41
N ALA A 89 -5.92 -2.86 1.62
CA ALA A 89 -4.92 -2.50 2.62
C ALA A 89 -4.02 -3.69 3.01
N LEU A 90 -4.60 -4.88 3.21
CA LEU A 90 -3.85 -6.10 3.53
C LEU A 90 -2.93 -6.51 2.37
N MET A 91 -3.44 -6.49 1.14
CA MET A 91 -2.65 -6.83 -0.04
C MET A 91 -1.51 -5.84 -0.28
N LEU A 92 -1.77 -4.53 -0.14
CA LEU A 92 -0.74 -3.50 -0.26
C LEU A 92 0.35 -3.67 0.79
N THR A 93 -0.03 -3.95 2.05
CA THR A 93 0.95 -4.21 3.12
C THR A 93 1.85 -5.40 2.77
N GLN A 94 1.28 -6.48 2.23
CA GLN A 94 2.06 -7.66 1.83
C GLN A 94 3.01 -7.36 0.66
N VAL A 95 2.56 -6.60 -0.33
CA VAL A 95 3.38 -6.20 -1.48
C VAL A 95 4.55 -5.31 -1.04
N VAL A 96 4.29 -4.30 -0.21
CA VAL A 96 5.34 -3.39 0.30
C VAL A 96 6.37 -4.17 1.12
N LYS A 97 5.94 -5.03 2.04
CA LYS A 97 6.86 -5.87 2.82
C LYS A 97 7.72 -6.80 1.94
N GLY A 98 7.13 -7.34 0.87
CA GLY A 98 7.87 -8.14 -0.09
C GLY A 98 8.97 -7.33 -0.78
N TYR A 99 8.64 -6.12 -1.23
CA TYR A 99 9.60 -5.20 -1.83
C TYR A 99 10.72 -4.82 -0.84
N GLU A 100 10.37 -4.40 0.38
CA GLU A 100 11.36 -3.98 1.37
C GLU A 100 12.33 -5.09 1.78
N LYS A 101 11.86 -6.34 1.82
CA LYS A 101 12.72 -7.50 2.08
C LYS A 101 13.84 -7.65 1.05
N ASP A 102 13.57 -7.35 -0.22
CA ASP A 102 14.50 -7.57 -1.33
C ASP A 102 15.34 -6.31 -1.63
N PHE A 103 14.81 -5.11 -1.37
CA PHE A 103 15.40 -3.83 -1.79
C PHE A 103 15.71 -2.85 -0.64
N GLY A 104 15.40 -3.22 0.60
CA GLY A 104 15.55 -2.35 1.78
C GLY A 104 14.35 -1.46 2.05
N ASP A 105 14.37 -0.82 3.22
CA ASP A 105 13.23 -0.09 3.78
C ASP A 105 12.85 1.16 2.97
N ILE A 106 11.54 1.37 2.75
CA ILE A 106 11.04 2.56 2.07
C ILE A 106 10.95 3.72 3.08
N GLN A 107 11.82 4.71 2.91
CA GLN A 107 11.79 5.92 3.73
C GLN A 107 10.61 6.84 3.33
N LEU A 108 9.65 6.98 4.25
CA LEU A 108 8.47 7.83 4.08
C LEU A 108 8.73 9.30 4.41
N ASN A 109 9.71 9.59 5.26
CA ASN A 109 10.08 10.97 5.57
C ASN A 109 10.91 11.57 4.41
N PRO A 110 10.44 12.65 3.75
CA PRO A 110 11.16 13.28 2.65
C PRO A 110 12.57 13.76 3.02
N GLU A 111 12.78 14.17 4.28
CA GLU A 111 14.08 14.69 4.74
C GLU A 111 15.08 13.55 4.95
N GLN A 112 14.63 12.43 5.52
CA GLN A 112 15.46 11.23 5.69
C GLN A 112 15.81 10.59 4.34
N ARG A 113 14.91 10.65 3.35
CA ARG A 113 15.19 10.18 1.99
C ARG A 113 16.34 10.94 1.33
N ARG A 114 16.42 12.26 1.50
CA ARG A 114 17.48 13.10 0.90
C ARG A 114 18.85 12.87 1.53
N VAL A 115 18.91 12.65 2.84
CA VAL A 115 20.17 12.39 3.56
C VAL A 115 20.80 11.07 3.08
N ASN A 116 20.01 9.99 3.01
CA ASN A 116 20.53 8.69 2.61
C ASN A 116 20.99 8.67 1.14
N SER A 117 20.26 9.34 0.23
CA SER A 117 20.70 9.45 -1.19
C SER A 117 22.00 10.23 -1.37
N ALA A 118 22.32 11.18 -0.48
CA ALA A 118 23.56 11.95 -0.54
C ALA A 118 24.77 11.19 0.02
N GLU A 119 24.55 10.27 0.95
CA GLU A 119 25.59 9.39 1.50
C GLU A 119 25.99 8.29 0.49
N ASP A 120 25.03 7.72 -0.24
CA ASP A 120 25.28 6.70 -1.26
C ASP A 120 26.05 7.20 -2.50
N THR A 121 26.12 8.52 -2.70
CA THR A 121 26.82 9.14 -3.86
C THR A 121 28.29 9.48 -3.55
N ASN A 122 28.76 9.25 -2.31
CA ASN A 122 30.13 9.56 -1.86
C ASN A 122 31.05 8.33 -1.69
N LEU A 123 30.73 7.21 -2.36
CA LEU A 123 31.57 6.02 -2.50
C LEU A 123 31.96 5.80 -3.96
#